data_AF-A0A2P5YCM9-F1
#
_entry.id   AF-A0A2P5YCM9-F1
#
_cell.length_a   1.000
_cell.length_b   1.000
_cell.length_c   1.000
_cell.angle_alpha   90.00
_cell.angle_beta   90.00
_cell.angle_gamma   90.00
#
_symmetry.space_group_name_H-M   'P 1'
#
loop_
_entity.id
_entity.type
_entity.pdbx_description
1 polymer ?
#
loop_
_entity_poly.entity_id
_entity_poly.type
_entity_poly.pdbx_seq_one_letter_code
_entity_poly.pdbx_strand_id
1 'polypeptide(L)' 'MHFAKQSREHLNEVTHQVYFDVEIAGKPADGKHVVFGKVLSGMDVVYKIEAQGRLSCTPKNKVVIVASGEISVGRATT' A
#
# COMPACT_ATOMS: atom_id res chain seq x y z
N MET A 1 -12.87 -12.63 15.58
CA MET A 1 -11.91 -12.20 14.53
C MET A 1 -10.66 -13.05 14.67
N HIS A 2 -10.50 -14.09 13.86
CA HIS A 2 -9.30 -14.93 13.86
C HIS A 2 -8.25 -14.27 12.96
N PHE A 3 -7.20 -13.71 13.56
CA PHE A 3 -6.02 -13.28 12.82
C PHE A 3 -5.18 -14.50 12.47
N ALA A 4 -5.00 -14.75 11.17
CA ALA A 4 -4.09 -15.77 10.69
C ALA A 4 -2.65 -15.39 11.10
N LYS A 5 -2.01 -16.25 11.89
CA LYS A 5 -0.55 -16.21 12.07
C LYS A 5 0.08 -16.60 10.74
N GLN A 6 0.54 -15.62 9.95
CA GLN A 6 1.55 -15.91 8.95
C GLN A 6 2.91 -15.93 9.63
N SER A 7 3.63 -17.02 9.38
CA SER A 7 4.86 -17.45 10.02
C SER A 7 5.95 -16.38 9.97
N ARG A 8 6.54 -16.11 11.14
CA ARG A 8 7.88 -15.52 11.29
C ARG A 8 8.88 -16.34 10.46
N GLU A 9 9.97 -15.73 10.01
CA GLU A 9 11.02 -16.27 9.10
C GLU A 9 10.92 -15.81 7.62
N HIS A 10 10.68 -14.51 7.36
CA HIS A 10 11.33 -13.72 6.28
C HIS A 10 10.88 -12.24 6.33
N LEU A 11 11.28 -11.49 7.35
CA LEU A 11 10.88 -10.07 7.50
C LEU A 11 12.05 -9.08 7.50
N ASN A 12 13.26 -9.51 7.12
CA ASN A 12 14.44 -8.64 7.21
C ASN A 12 14.63 -7.68 6.02
N GLU A 13 13.70 -7.61 5.07
CA GLU A 13 13.82 -6.73 3.88
C GLU A 13 12.61 -5.84 3.60
N VAL A 14 11.50 -6.00 4.33
CA VAL A 14 10.30 -5.17 4.12
C VAL A 14 10.29 -4.06 5.16
N THR A 15 10.71 -2.86 4.75
CA THR A 15 10.79 -1.72 5.67
C THR A 15 9.40 -1.18 6.01
N HIS A 16 8.43 -1.15 5.06
CA HIS A 16 7.04 -0.76 5.29
C HIS A 16 6.09 -1.50 4.32
N GLN A 17 4.99 -2.05 4.82
CA GLN A 17 3.95 -2.70 4.01
C GLN A 17 2.80 -1.72 3.76
N VAL A 18 2.66 -1.26 2.51
CA VAL A 18 1.51 -0.46 2.08
C VAL A 18 0.41 -1.43 1.64
N TYR A 19 -0.77 -1.33 2.26
CA TYR A 19 -1.94 -2.13 1.90
C TYR A 19 -2.91 -1.30 1.07
N PHE A 20 -3.45 -1.91 0.02
CA PHE A 20 -4.53 -1.34 -0.78
C PHE A 20 -5.80 -2.13 -0.47
N ASP A 21 -6.79 -1.46 0.10
CA ASP A 21 -8.14 -2.01 0.20
C ASP A 21 -8.78 -1.91 -1.19
N VAL A 22 -8.93 -3.04 -1.85
CA VAL A 22 -9.51 -3.13 -3.20
C VAL A 22 -10.92 -3.70 -3.09
N GLU A 23 -11.88 -2.96 -3.62
CA GLU A 23 -13.26 -3.44 -3.82
C GLU A 23 -13.48 -3.81 -5.29
N ILE A 24 -14.10 -4.97 -5.52
CA ILE A 24 -14.53 -5.42 -6.85
C ILE A 24 -16.05 -5.55 -6.81
N ALA A 25 -16.74 -4.73 -7.62
CA ALA A 25 -18.20 -4.69 -7.66
C ALA A 25 -18.85 -4.44 -6.27
N GLY A 26 -18.27 -3.55 -5.46
CA GLY A 26 -18.81 -3.16 -4.16
C GLY A 26 -18.68 -4.24 -3.07
N LYS A 27 -17.80 -5.22 -3.28
CA LYS A 27 -17.43 -6.23 -2.28
C LYS A 27 -15.92 -6.16 -2.03
N PRO A 28 -15.46 -6.28 -0.78
CA PRO A 28 -14.05 -6.47 -0.49
C PRO A 28 -13.51 -7.66 -1.28
N ALA A 29 -12.28 -7.57 -1.79
CA ALA A 29 -11.60 -8.75 -2.32
C ALA A 29 -11.29 -9.71 -1.16
N ASP A 30 -12.17 -10.68 -0.92
CA ASP A 30 -12.14 -11.56 0.24
C ASP A 30 -10.76 -12.23 0.47
N GLY A 31 -10.07 -11.81 1.54
CA GLY A 31 -9.00 -12.58 2.20
C GLY A 31 -7.66 -12.73 1.45
N LYS A 32 -7.41 -11.97 0.38
CA LYS A 32 -6.18 -12.05 -0.42
C LYS A 32 -5.48 -10.70 -0.49
N HIS A 33 -5.01 -10.17 0.64
CA HIS A 33 -4.03 -9.07 0.58
C HIS A 33 -2.76 -9.61 -0.08
N VAL A 34 -2.69 -9.49 -1.40
CA VAL A 34 -1.53 -9.87 -2.21
C VAL A 34 -0.63 -8.65 -2.27
N VAL A 35 0.61 -8.80 -1.80
CA VAL A 35 1.64 -7.80 -2.06
C VAL A 35 2.03 -7.92 -3.53
N PHE A 36 1.66 -6.94 -4.35
CA PHE A 36 1.91 -6.94 -5.80
C PHE A 36 2.92 -5.88 -6.27
N GLY A 37 3.48 -5.09 -5.34
CA GLY A 37 4.43 -4.04 -5.67
C GLY A 37 5.10 -3.43 -4.44
N LYS A 38 6.15 -2.63 -4.66
CA LYS A 38 6.84 -1.86 -3.63
C LYS A 38 7.03 -0.42 -4.09
N VAL A 39 7.03 0.52 -3.14
CA VAL A 39 7.32 1.92 -3.41
C VAL A 39 8.81 2.06 -3.72
N LEU A 40 9.15 2.55 -4.92
CA LEU A 40 10.55 2.77 -5.32
C LEU A 40 11.05 4.18 -4.96
N SER A 41 10.16 5.16 -4.86
CA SER A 41 10.46 6.55 -4.53
C SER A 41 9.25 7.21 -3.86
N GLY A 42 9.48 8.25 -3.04
CA GLY A 42 8.42 9.01 -2.38
C GLY A 42 7.94 8.45 -1.04
N MET A 43 8.75 7.65 -0.33
CA MET A 43 8.36 7.13 1.00
C MET A 43 8.16 8.24 2.04
N ASP A 44 8.81 9.40 1.90
CA ASP A 44 8.54 10.55 2.78
C ASP A 44 7.10 11.06 2.63
N VAL A 45 6.52 10.96 1.44
CA VAL A 45 5.11 11.28 1.18
C VAL A 45 4.21 10.24 1.85
N VAL A 46 4.55 8.95 1.76
CA VAL A 46 3.83 7.87 2.44
C VAL A 46 3.78 8.13 3.95
N TYR A 47 4.91 8.46 4.58
CA TYR A 47 4.93 8.79 6.01
C TYR A 47 4.09 10.01 6.37
N LYS A 48 4.09 11.05 5.51
CA LYS A 48 3.22 12.23 5.71
C LYS A 48 1.74 11.86 5.64
N ILE A 49 1.36 10.91 4.77
CA ILE A 49 0.00 10.39 4.64
C ILE A 49 -0.39 9.57 5.88
N GLU A 50 0.47 8.65 6.33
CA GLU A 50 0.26 7.83 7.54
C GLU A 50 0.09 8.71 8.79
N ALA A 51 0.86 9.79 8.91
CA ALA A 51 0.74 10.76 10.00
C ALA A 51 -0.65 11.46 10.06
N GLN A 52 -1.42 11.43 8.98
CA GLN A 52 -2.82 11.90 8.96
C GLN A 52 -3.81 10.88 9.52
N GLY A 53 -3.41 9.63 9.77
CA GLY A 53 -4.27 8.59 10.31
C GLY A 53 -4.90 8.93 11.67
N ARG A 54 -6.06 8.34 11.93
CA ARG A 54 -6.75 8.33 13.23
C ARG A 54 -7.33 6.95 13.50
N LEU A 55 -7.57 6.64 14.77
CA LEU A 55 -8.25 5.40 15.19
C LEU A 55 -9.65 5.24 14.59
N SER A 56 -10.30 6.35 14.21
CA SER A 56 -11.61 6.35 13.55
C SER A 56 -11.55 6.02 12.05
N CYS A 57 -10.38 5.62 11.53
CA CYS A 57 -10.11 5.35 10.11
C CYS A 57 -10.41 6.53 9.16
N THR A 58 -10.64 7.73 9.71
CA THR A 58 -10.85 8.97 8.93
C THR A 58 -9.63 9.88 9.14
N PRO A 59 -8.97 10.35 8.07
CA PRO A 59 -7.76 11.14 8.21
C PRO A 59 -8.04 12.52 8.85
N LYS A 60 -7.03 13.07 9.52
CA LYS A 60 -7.07 14.41 10.15
C LYS A 60 -7.41 15.50 9.14
N ASN A 61 -6.86 15.37 7.94
CA ASN A 61 -7.05 16.27 6.82
C ASN A 61 -7.37 15.46 5.56
N LYS A 62 -7.97 16.10 4.56
CA LYS A 62 -8.26 15.47 3.27
C LYS A 62 -6.95 15.09 2.58
N VAL A 63 -6.77 13.81 2.25
CA VAL A 63 -5.66 13.27 1.48
C VAL A 63 -6.21 12.78 0.15
N VAL A 64 -5.71 13.30 -0.97
CA VAL A 64 -6.22 13.01 -2.32
C VAL A 64 -5.08 12.69 -3.28
N ILE A 65 -5.32 11.72 -4.16
CA ILE A 65 -4.48 11.50 -5.35
C ILE A 65 -4.94 12.50 -6.41
N VAL A 66 -4.10 13.48 -6.73
CA VAL A 66 -4.44 14.54 -7.70
C VAL A 66 -4.13 14.15 -9.14
N ALA A 67 -3.20 13.23 -9.35
CA ALA A 67 -2.80 12.68 -10.65
C ALA A 67 -2.14 11.31 -10.46
N SER A 68 -2.29 10.42 -11.44
CA SER A 68 -1.64 9.11 -11.50
C SER A 68 -1.36 8.72 -12.96
N GLY A 69 -0.48 7.74 -13.16
CA GLY A 69 -0.10 7.27 -14.49
C GLY A 69 0.92 6.14 -14.44
N GLU A 70 1.36 5.69 -15.61
CA GLU A 70 2.41 4.69 -15.77
C GLU A 70 3.68 5.34 -16.32
N ILE A 71 4.84 4.92 -15.82
CA ILE A 71 6.13 5.36 -16.37
C ILE A 71 6.55 4.36 -17.43
N SER A 72 6.72 4.82 -18.67
CA SER A 72 7.26 4.00 -19.75
C SER A 72 8.65 3.52 -19.37
N VAL A 73 8.80 2.21 -19.16
CA VAL A 73 10.12 1.63 -18.93
C VAL A 73 10.85 1.63 -20.27
N GLY A 74 11.82 2.53 -20.42
CA GLY A 74 12.74 2.51 -21.55
C GLY A 74 13.42 1.15 -21.60
N ARG A 75 13.22 0.40 -22.68
CA ARG A 75 13.87 -0.90 -22.90
C ARG A 75 15.38 -0.65 -22.87
N ALA A 76 16.08 -1.18 -21.88
CA ALA A 76 17.55 -1.20 -21.90
C ALA A 76 17.96 -2.04 -23.12
N THR A 77 18.47 -1.38 -24.15
CA THR A 77 19.11 -2.02 -25.29
C THR A 77 20.43 -2.59 -24.79
N THR A 78 20.50 -3.92 -24.65
CA THR A 78 21.77 -4.66 -24.56
C THR A 78 22.19 -5.08 -25.95
#